data_AF-A0A7S3QHE5-F1
#
_entry.id   AF-A0A7S3QHE5-F1
#
_cell.length_a   1.000
_cell.length_b   1.000
_cell.length_c   1.000
_cell.angle_alpha   90.00
_cell.angle_beta   90.00
_cell.angle_gamma   90.00
#
_symmetry.space_group_name_H-M   'P 1'
#
loop_
_entity.id
_entity.type
_entity.pdbx_description
1 polymer ?
#
loop_
_entity_poly.entity_id
_entity_poly.type
_entity_poly.pdbx_seq_one_letter_code
_entity_poly.pdbx_strand_id
1 'polypeptide(L)'
;TIMPKAKNHFGGGRVHALLLLSASCATSSASNVLINEVAYTGSTVGSCDGEDWVELFNNDSSSSTPTSLDNYILHDDKGPADDKAYIFPTGVSIAPGEYKVLCKGADFAFGIGSTDTVTLVDTSGAIVSTSGSLPGTGGDSASYALFDPASTGEIGNEAGYEYTSTPTPGEANVITAIEQISREERLEAQNTLGRDFFKMNDDGSRRTSSPFADVVDIYLD
;
A
#
# COMPACT_ATOMS: atom_id res chain seq x y z
N THR A 1 -93.42 -2.76 12.78
CA THR A 1 -94.01 -2.58 11.44
C THR A 1 -92.92 -2.18 10.46
N ILE A 2 -92.66 -3.08 9.51
CA ILE A 2 -92.01 -2.90 8.20
C ILE A 2 -90.48 -2.68 8.19
N MET A 3 -89.76 -3.76 7.84
CA MET A 3 -88.48 -3.69 7.13
C MET A 3 -88.68 -3.16 5.71
N PRO A 4 -87.61 -2.67 5.07
CA PRO A 4 -87.36 -3.09 3.69
C PRO A 4 -85.97 -3.71 3.48
N LYS A 5 -85.99 -4.80 2.70
CA LYS A 5 -84.86 -5.45 2.01
C LYS A 5 -84.24 -4.52 0.96
N ALA A 6 -82.92 -4.57 0.81
CA ALA A 6 -82.21 -4.31 -0.45
C ALA A 6 -80.96 -5.21 -0.49
N LYS A 7 -81.04 -6.36 -1.19
CA LYS A 7 -80.53 -6.62 -2.55
C LYS A 7 -78.99 -6.67 -2.62
N ASN A 8 -78.47 -7.89 -2.61
CA ASN A 8 -77.11 -8.21 -3.06
C ASN A 8 -76.94 -7.80 -4.53
N HIS A 9 -75.86 -7.09 -4.84
CA HIS A 9 -75.35 -6.97 -6.19
C HIS A 9 -73.85 -7.36 -6.17
N PHE A 10 -73.54 -8.43 -6.91
CA PHE A 10 -72.19 -8.89 -7.18
C PHE A 10 -71.45 -7.83 -8.03
N GLY A 11 -70.23 -7.48 -7.65
CA GLY A 11 -69.32 -6.68 -8.47
C GLY A 11 -67.88 -6.98 -8.06
N GLY A 12 -67.18 -7.76 -8.89
CA GLY A 12 -65.81 -8.22 -8.63
C GLY A 12 -64.82 -7.06 -8.49
N GLY A 13 -64.25 -6.92 -7.30
CA GLY A 13 -63.10 -6.05 -7.03
C GLY A 13 -61.82 -6.74 -7.47
N ARG A 14 -61.23 -6.27 -8.57
CA ARG A 14 -59.92 -6.69 -9.07
C ARG A 14 -58.86 -6.37 -8.01
N VAL A 15 -58.24 -7.40 -7.43
CA VAL A 15 -57.03 -7.26 -6.62
C VAL A 15 -55.90 -6.74 -7.53
N HIS A 16 -55.63 -5.44 -7.48
CA HIS A 16 -54.47 -4.88 -8.14
C HIS A 16 -53.27 -5.16 -7.23
N ALA A 17 -52.54 -6.22 -7.56
CA ALA A 17 -51.21 -6.45 -7.01
C ALA A 17 -50.31 -5.29 -7.45
N LEU A 18 -50.09 -4.34 -6.54
CA LEU A 18 -49.12 -3.28 -6.74
C LEU A 18 -47.74 -3.91 -6.55
N LEU A 19 -47.13 -4.31 -7.67
CA LEU A 19 -45.76 -4.79 -7.70
C LEU A 19 -44.85 -3.59 -7.41
N LEU A 20 -44.43 -3.46 -6.14
CA LEU A 20 -43.36 -2.53 -5.77
C LEU A 20 -42.08 -3.04 -6.41
N LEU A 21 -41.73 -2.49 -7.57
CA LEU A 21 -40.41 -2.65 -8.15
C LEU A 21 -39.45 -1.85 -7.26
N SER A 22 -38.91 -2.51 -6.23
CA SER A 22 -37.78 -1.98 -5.49
C SER A 22 -36.61 -1.88 -6.47
N ALA A 23 -36.38 -0.68 -6.99
CA ALA A 23 -35.11 -0.35 -7.60
C ALA A 23 -34.07 -0.40 -6.47
N SER A 24 -33.44 -1.56 -6.31
CA SER A 24 -32.17 -1.64 -5.60
C SER A 24 -31.20 -0.78 -6.40
N CYS A 25 -30.98 0.44 -5.94
CA CYS A 25 -29.81 1.19 -6.34
C CYS A 25 -28.64 0.28 -5.97
N ALA A 26 -27.96 -0.28 -6.96
CA ALA A 26 -26.69 -0.94 -6.72
C ALA A 26 -25.76 0.18 -6.26
N THR A 27 -25.66 0.36 -4.94
CA THR A 27 -24.49 0.98 -4.34
C THR A 27 -23.32 0.22 -4.92
N SER A 28 -22.45 0.89 -5.70
CA SER A 28 -21.14 0.32 -5.96
C SER A 28 -20.57 0.08 -4.57
N SER A 29 -20.53 -1.18 -4.14
CA SER A 29 -19.86 -1.52 -2.91
C SER A 29 -18.43 -1.09 -3.19
N ALA A 30 -18.01 0.03 -2.61
CA ALA A 30 -16.60 0.34 -2.54
C ALA A 30 -15.97 -0.92 -1.95
N SER A 31 -15.16 -1.61 -2.75
CA SER A 31 -14.52 -2.83 -2.29
C SER A 31 -13.71 -2.45 -1.06
N ASN A 32 -13.91 -3.15 0.06
CA ASN A 32 -13.21 -2.86 1.32
C ASN A 32 -11.74 -3.31 1.29
N VAL A 33 -11.18 -3.49 0.10
CA VAL A 33 -9.79 -3.86 -0.12
C VAL A 33 -8.96 -2.59 -0.13
N LEU A 34 -8.02 -2.50 0.79
CA LEU A 34 -7.11 -1.38 0.95
C LEU A 34 -5.73 -1.78 0.44
N ILE A 35 -5.00 -0.84 -0.14
CA ILE A 35 -3.54 -0.94 -0.16
C ILE A 35 -3.11 -0.76 1.30
N ASN A 36 -2.53 -1.80 1.88
CA ASN A 36 -2.19 -1.83 3.30
C ASN A 36 -0.76 -1.34 3.54
N GLU A 37 0.17 -1.75 2.67
CA GLU A 37 1.58 -1.44 2.82
C GLU A 37 2.27 -1.51 1.45
N VAL A 38 3.24 -0.62 1.22
CA VAL A 38 4.00 -0.54 -0.03
C VAL A 38 5.48 -0.40 0.30
N ALA A 39 6.36 -1.20 -0.30
CA ALA A 39 7.79 -1.00 -0.23
C ALA A 39 8.38 -0.78 -1.62
N TYR A 40 9.17 0.28 -1.75
CA TYR A 40 10.03 0.50 -2.91
C TYR A 40 11.44 0.05 -2.54
N THR A 41 12.14 -0.64 -3.45
CA THR A 41 13.46 -1.27 -3.25
C THR A 41 13.54 -2.42 -2.24
N GLY A 42 12.38 -2.96 -1.85
CA GLY A 42 12.26 -4.07 -0.92
C GLY A 42 12.83 -3.77 0.46
N SER A 43 11.98 -3.83 1.48
CA SER A 43 12.52 -3.81 2.83
C SER A 43 13.46 -5.00 3.02
N THR A 44 14.64 -4.78 3.62
CA THR A 44 15.66 -5.82 3.85
C THR A 44 15.17 -7.00 4.71
N VAL A 45 13.94 -6.93 5.19
CA VAL A 45 13.24 -7.94 5.99
C VAL A 45 12.17 -8.61 5.11
N GLY A 46 12.46 -9.84 4.70
CA GLY A 46 11.48 -10.94 4.74
C GLY A 46 10.44 -11.10 3.63
N SER A 47 10.35 -10.24 2.62
CA SER A 47 9.43 -10.47 1.50
C SER A 47 10.02 -10.03 0.16
N CYS A 48 9.71 -10.82 -0.87
CA CYS A 48 10.00 -10.51 -2.27
C CYS A 48 11.49 -10.36 -2.62
N ASP A 49 12.41 -10.98 -1.87
CA ASP A 49 13.86 -11.02 -2.14
C ASP A 49 14.52 -9.64 -2.34
N GLY A 50 13.99 -8.60 -1.68
CA GLY A 50 14.49 -7.22 -1.82
C GLY A 50 13.96 -6.48 -3.04
N GLU A 51 12.94 -7.03 -3.73
CA GLU A 51 12.19 -6.31 -4.77
C GLU A 51 11.02 -5.52 -4.19
N ASP A 52 10.46 -4.64 -5.03
CA ASP A 52 9.28 -3.85 -4.72
C ASP A 52 8.08 -4.76 -4.40
N TRP A 53 7.26 -4.34 -3.45
CA TRP A 53 6.06 -5.10 -3.09
C TRP A 53 4.91 -4.22 -2.65
N VAL A 54 3.70 -4.76 -2.84
CA VAL A 54 2.44 -4.14 -2.45
C VAL A 54 1.65 -5.17 -1.68
N GLU A 55 1.13 -4.78 -0.53
CA GLU A 55 0.19 -5.58 0.23
C GLU A 55 -1.22 -5.01 0.14
N LEU A 56 -2.18 -5.90 -0.05
CA LEU A 56 -3.60 -5.61 0.04
C LEU A 56 -4.19 -6.20 1.32
N PHE A 57 -5.13 -5.49 1.93
CA PHE A 57 -5.86 -5.95 3.10
C PHE A 57 -7.37 -5.86 2.85
N ASN A 58 -8.12 -6.93 3.13
CA ASN A 58 -9.58 -6.87 3.09
C ASN A 58 -10.14 -6.44 4.46
N ASN A 59 -10.48 -5.16 4.59
CA ASN A 59 -10.99 -4.55 5.81
C ASN A 59 -12.50 -4.80 6.06
N ASP A 60 -13.15 -5.69 5.30
CA ASP A 60 -14.55 -6.02 5.52
C ASP A 60 -14.74 -6.88 6.77
N SER A 61 -14.81 -6.25 7.94
CA SER A 61 -15.11 -6.93 9.21
C SER A 61 -16.57 -7.39 9.35
N SER A 62 -17.45 -7.03 8.40
CA SER A 62 -18.89 -7.29 8.46
C SER A 62 -19.34 -8.50 7.64
N SER A 63 -18.48 -8.97 6.74
CA SER A 63 -18.74 -10.07 5.82
C SER A 63 -17.93 -11.31 6.19
N SER A 64 -18.41 -12.48 5.75
CA SER A 64 -17.67 -13.74 5.76
C SER A 64 -17.34 -14.23 4.34
N THR A 65 -17.63 -13.42 3.32
CA THR A 65 -17.44 -13.78 1.91
C THR A 65 -16.14 -13.17 1.41
N PRO A 66 -15.25 -13.96 0.78
CA PRO A 66 -14.05 -13.41 0.15
C PRO A 66 -14.37 -12.40 -0.94
N THR A 67 -13.62 -11.30 -0.95
CA THR A 67 -13.69 -10.29 -2.02
C THR A 67 -12.86 -10.79 -3.19
N SER A 68 -13.51 -11.01 -4.35
CA SER A 68 -12.82 -11.34 -5.59
C SER A 68 -12.12 -10.10 -6.17
N LEU A 69 -10.90 -10.32 -6.67
CA LEU A 69 -10.10 -9.32 -7.36
C LEU A 69 -10.04 -9.59 -8.86
N ASP A 70 -10.89 -10.46 -9.40
CA ASP A 70 -10.84 -10.89 -10.79
C ASP A 70 -10.90 -9.69 -11.73
N ASN A 71 -9.85 -9.51 -12.55
CA ASN A 71 -9.67 -8.41 -13.50
C ASN A 71 -9.60 -7.01 -12.87
N TYR A 72 -9.35 -6.90 -11.56
CA TYR A 72 -8.91 -5.64 -10.98
C TYR A 72 -7.53 -5.28 -11.57
N ILE A 73 -7.19 -4.00 -11.53
CA ILE A 73 -5.92 -3.51 -12.06
C ILE A 73 -5.15 -2.81 -10.95
N LEU A 74 -3.93 -3.27 -10.69
CA LEU A 74 -2.96 -2.61 -9.83
C LEU A 74 -1.91 -1.92 -10.70
N HIS A 75 -1.66 -0.64 -10.46
CA HIS A 75 -0.72 0.14 -11.27
C HIS A 75 0.04 1.18 -10.45
N ASP A 76 1.18 1.60 -10.99
CA ASP A 76 1.97 2.73 -10.50
C ASP A 76 1.42 4.07 -11.03
N ASP A 77 2.24 5.11 -10.99
CA ASP A 77 1.88 6.47 -11.42
C ASP A 77 1.63 6.60 -12.94
N LYS A 78 1.98 5.58 -13.75
CA LYS A 78 1.76 5.57 -15.21
C LYS A 78 0.33 5.22 -15.59
N GLY A 79 -0.44 4.70 -14.63
CA GLY A 79 -1.88 4.49 -14.79
C GLY A 79 -2.26 3.07 -15.25
N PRO A 80 -3.57 2.78 -15.27
CA PRO A 80 -4.10 1.42 -15.51
C PRO A 80 -4.01 0.97 -16.97
N ALA A 81 -3.67 1.87 -17.90
CA ALA A 81 -3.50 1.58 -19.32
C ALA A 81 -2.04 1.34 -19.73
N ASP A 82 -1.10 1.47 -18.79
CA ASP A 82 0.31 1.17 -19.01
C ASP A 82 0.51 -0.33 -19.28
N ASP A 83 1.49 -0.68 -20.10
CA ASP A 83 1.74 -2.08 -20.48
C ASP A 83 2.25 -2.94 -19.33
N LYS A 84 2.73 -2.31 -18.25
CA LYS A 84 3.17 -2.98 -17.02
C LYS A 84 2.13 -3.00 -15.92
N ALA A 85 0.96 -2.38 -16.11
CA ALA A 85 -0.14 -2.47 -15.16
C ALA A 85 -0.53 -3.94 -14.94
N TYR A 86 -0.72 -4.32 -13.68
CA TYR A 86 -1.01 -5.70 -13.31
C TYR A 86 -2.50 -5.95 -13.29
N ILE A 87 -2.96 -6.85 -14.15
CA ILE A 87 -4.36 -7.31 -14.18
C ILE A 87 -4.44 -8.62 -13.39
N PHE A 88 -5.24 -8.62 -12.34
CA PHE A 88 -5.44 -9.83 -11.53
C PHE A 88 -6.09 -10.95 -12.36
N PRO A 89 -5.53 -12.18 -12.33
CA PRO A 89 -6.14 -13.31 -13.00
C PRO A 89 -7.44 -13.73 -12.30
N THR A 90 -8.24 -14.54 -12.99
CA THR A 90 -9.48 -15.09 -12.42
C THR A 90 -9.21 -16.04 -11.27
N GLY A 91 -10.07 -16.04 -10.26
CA GLY A 91 -9.98 -16.89 -9.09
C GLY A 91 -9.13 -16.32 -7.95
N VAL A 92 -8.71 -15.05 -8.06
CA VAL A 92 -8.00 -14.38 -6.97
C VAL A 92 -9.02 -13.74 -6.04
N SER A 93 -8.91 -14.01 -4.75
CA SER A 93 -9.74 -13.39 -3.73
C SER A 93 -8.99 -13.21 -2.43
N ILE A 94 -9.47 -12.30 -1.60
CA ILE A 94 -8.95 -12.05 -0.24
C ILE A 94 -10.13 -12.25 0.72
N ALA A 95 -9.98 -13.16 1.69
CA ALA A 95 -11.01 -13.33 2.70
C ALA A 95 -11.06 -12.11 3.66
N PRO A 96 -12.22 -11.83 4.28
CA PRO A 96 -12.34 -10.81 5.31
C PRO A 96 -11.23 -10.91 6.38
N GLY A 97 -10.52 -9.80 6.63
CA GLY A 97 -9.43 -9.74 7.61
C GLY A 97 -8.10 -10.36 7.16
N GLU A 98 -8.01 -10.86 5.92
CA GLU A 98 -6.77 -11.43 5.38
C GLU A 98 -5.97 -10.42 4.56
N TYR A 99 -4.67 -10.72 4.44
CA TYR A 99 -3.70 -9.94 3.68
C TYR A 99 -3.31 -10.67 2.40
N LYS A 100 -2.89 -9.92 1.39
CA LYS A 100 -2.31 -10.44 0.16
C LYS A 100 -1.11 -9.60 -0.26
N VAL A 101 0.08 -10.16 -0.03
CA VAL A 101 1.34 -9.62 -0.53
C VAL A 101 1.51 -9.96 -2.01
N LEU A 102 1.95 -8.97 -2.79
CA LEU A 102 2.28 -9.08 -4.20
C LEU A 102 3.72 -8.60 -4.38
N CYS A 103 4.54 -9.40 -5.05
CA CYS A 103 5.94 -9.13 -5.27
C CYS A 103 6.20 -8.74 -6.72
N LYS A 104 7.03 -7.73 -6.95
CA LYS A 104 7.57 -7.46 -8.28
C LYS A 104 8.40 -8.65 -8.77
N GLY A 105 8.28 -8.97 -10.05
CA GLY A 105 8.93 -10.10 -10.69
C GLY A 105 8.23 -11.45 -10.50
N ALA A 106 7.42 -11.60 -9.44
CA ALA A 106 6.58 -12.79 -9.23
C ALA A 106 5.12 -12.54 -9.63
N ASP A 107 4.54 -11.42 -9.16
CA ASP A 107 3.14 -11.05 -9.38
C ASP A 107 3.00 -9.93 -10.41
N PHE A 108 3.72 -8.82 -10.25
CA PHE A 108 3.66 -7.65 -11.14
C PHE A 108 5.02 -7.25 -11.72
N ALA A 109 5.01 -6.41 -12.76
CA ALA A 109 6.21 -6.04 -13.51
C ALA A 109 6.59 -4.55 -13.43
N PHE A 110 5.67 -3.67 -13.02
CA PHE A 110 5.99 -2.26 -12.80
C PHE A 110 6.97 -2.09 -11.64
N GLY A 111 7.77 -1.04 -11.68
CA GLY A 111 8.66 -0.66 -10.58
C GLY A 111 7.98 0.39 -9.72
N ILE A 112 8.27 0.41 -8.43
CA ILE A 112 7.77 1.45 -7.52
C ILE A 112 8.93 2.38 -7.21
N GLY A 113 8.84 3.62 -7.66
CA GLY A 113 9.76 4.69 -7.32
C GLY A 113 9.45 5.32 -5.96
N SER A 114 10.42 6.06 -5.42
CA SER A 114 10.30 6.73 -4.13
C SER A 114 9.20 7.81 -4.08
N THR A 115 8.69 8.25 -5.23
CA THR A 115 7.64 9.28 -5.36
C THR A 115 6.42 8.79 -6.14
N ASP A 116 6.36 7.50 -6.45
CA ASP A 116 5.28 6.94 -7.27
C ASP A 116 4.00 6.86 -6.45
N THR A 117 2.90 6.55 -7.13
CA THR A 117 1.60 6.29 -6.51
C THR A 117 1.18 4.88 -6.88
N VAL A 118 0.78 4.06 -5.91
CA VAL A 118 0.19 2.74 -6.18
C VAL A 118 -1.31 2.87 -6.08
N THR A 119 -2.03 2.36 -7.08
CA THR A 119 -3.48 2.45 -7.15
C THR A 119 -4.09 1.12 -7.59
N LEU A 120 -5.14 0.71 -6.88
CA LEU A 120 -5.99 -0.41 -7.21
C LEU A 120 -7.31 0.11 -7.78
N VAL A 121 -7.67 -0.33 -8.98
CA VAL A 121 -8.96 -0.03 -9.61
C VAL A 121 -9.75 -1.29 -9.88
N ASP A 122 -11.08 -1.19 -9.80
CA ASP A 122 -11.98 -2.28 -10.15
C ASP A 122 -12.21 -2.38 -11.68
N THR A 123 -13.03 -3.35 -12.09
CA THR A 123 -13.35 -3.61 -13.50
C THR A 123 -14.16 -2.50 -14.18
N SER A 124 -14.75 -1.59 -13.40
CA SER A 124 -15.41 -0.38 -13.92
C SER A 124 -14.45 0.80 -14.10
N GLY A 125 -13.21 0.66 -13.62
CA GLY A 125 -12.20 1.71 -13.58
C GLY A 125 -12.34 2.64 -12.37
N ALA A 126 -13.18 2.28 -11.38
CA ALA A 126 -13.29 3.05 -10.15
C ALA A 126 -12.09 2.76 -9.24
N ILE A 127 -11.54 3.79 -8.61
CA ILE A 127 -10.47 3.64 -7.61
C ILE A 127 -11.06 2.95 -6.38
N VAL A 128 -10.49 1.79 -6.07
CA VAL A 128 -10.80 1.01 -4.87
C VAL A 128 -9.93 1.49 -3.72
N SER A 129 -8.63 1.62 -3.96
CA SER A 129 -7.67 2.12 -2.98
C SER A 129 -6.45 2.73 -3.65
N THR A 130 -5.78 3.64 -2.96
CA THR A 130 -4.54 4.27 -3.40
C THR A 130 -3.64 4.52 -2.20
N SER A 131 -2.33 4.40 -2.40
CA SER A 131 -1.33 4.85 -1.43
C SER A 131 -1.21 6.37 -1.36
N GLY A 132 -1.76 7.08 -2.35
CA GLY A 132 -1.28 8.42 -2.66
C GLY A 132 0.18 8.40 -3.13
N SER A 133 0.73 9.58 -3.40
CA SER A 133 2.14 9.68 -3.77
C SER A 133 3.03 9.40 -2.58
N LEU A 134 3.98 8.48 -2.73
CA LEU A 134 4.99 8.20 -1.73
C LEU A 134 5.80 9.48 -1.46
N PRO A 135 6.06 9.85 -0.19
CA PRO A 135 6.80 11.08 0.13
C PRO A 135 8.29 11.06 -0.24
N GLY A 136 8.87 9.89 -0.49
CA GLY A 136 10.29 9.72 -0.84
C GLY A 136 11.26 9.93 0.32
N THR A 137 10.78 9.87 1.56
CA THR A 137 11.56 10.11 2.79
C THR A 137 11.85 8.85 3.61
N GLY A 138 11.34 7.68 3.20
CA GLY A 138 11.47 6.42 3.95
C GLY A 138 12.86 5.78 3.88
N GLY A 139 13.58 5.95 2.77
CA GLY A 139 14.83 5.22 2.53
C GLY A 139 14.60 3.74 2.16
N ASP A 140 15.69 3.05 1.79
CA ASP A 140 15.61 1.77 1.06
C ASP A 140 15.18 0.57 1.92
N SER A 141 15.13 0.71 3.25
CA SER A 141 14.74 -0.39 4.16
C SER A 141 13.36 -0.20 4.78
N ALA A 142 12.69 0.91 4.47
CA ALA A 142 11.38 1.25 5.00
C ALA A 142 10.25 0.77 4.09
N SER A 143 9.08 0.66 4.67
CA SER A 143 7.81 0.46 3.98
C SER A 143 6.84 1.58 4.32
N TYR A 144 5.95 1.91 3.39
CA TYR A 144 4.93 2.93 3.50
C TYR A 144 3.62 2.25 3.87
N ALA A 145 3.30 2.29 5.17
CA ALA A 145 2.23 1.51 5.77
C ALA A 145 1.02 2.41 6.05
N LEU A 146 -0.17 1.90 5.73
CA LEU A 146 -1.43 2.50 6.14
C LEU A 146 -1.52 2.46 7.67
N PHE A 147 -1.78 3.60 8.31
CA PHE A 147 -2.02 3.67 9.74
C PHE A 147 -3.47 4.05 10.02
N ASP A 148 -4.06 3.37 11.01
CA ASP A 148 -5.29 3.83 11.64
C ASP A 148 -4.94 4.91 12.66
N PRO A 149 -5.45 6.14 12.57
CA PRO A 149 -5.22 7.18 13.58
C PRO A 149 -5.63 6.72 14.99
N ALA A 150 -6.58 5.80 15.13
CA ALA A 150 -6.94 5.20 16.42
C ALA A 150 -5.80 4.37 17.04
N SER A 151 -4.86 3.85 16.24
CA SER A 151 -3.68 3.12 16.73
C SER A 151 -2.58 4.04 17.27
N THR A 152 -2.58 5.33 16.87
CA THR A 152 -1.63 6.34 17.36
C THR A 152 -2.04 6.99 18.69
N GLY A 153 -3.28 6.78 19.13
CA GLY A 153 -3.84 7.42 20.33
C GLY A 153 -4.16 8.91 20.15
N GLU A 154 -3.91 9.48 18.98
CA GLU A 154 -4.26 10.86 18.64
C GLU A 154 -5.69 10.96 18.10
N ILE A 155 -6.58 11.54 18.90
CA ILE A 155 -7.98 11.78 18.51
C ILE A 155 -8.01 12.90 17.44
N GLY A 156 -8.36 12.57 16.20
CA GLY A 156 -8.67 13.58 15.16
C GLY A 156 -7.84 13.51 13.87
N ASN A 157 -6.89 12.58 13.75
CA ASN A 157 -6.24 12.31 12.46
C ASN A 157 -7.16 11.46 11.57
N GLU A 158 -7.09 11.64 10.25
CA GLU A 158 -7.71 10.73 9.28
C GLU A 158 -6.75 9.56 9.01
N ALA A 159 -7.27 8.41 8.58
CA ALA A 159 -6.45 7.30 8.10
C ALA A 159 -5.50 7.78 6.99
N GLY A 160 -4.23 7.45 7.13
CA GLY A 160 -3.18 7.92 6.22
C GLY A 160 -2.07 6.89 6.11
N TYR A 161 -0.97 7.28 5.47
CA TYR A 161 0.21 6.42 5.33
C TYR A 161 1.43 7.07 5.98
N GLU A 162 2.22 6.24 6.65
CA GLU A 162 3.47 6.64 7.27
C GLU A 162 4.57 5.64 6.91
N TYR A 163 5.80 6.12 6.76
CA TYR A 163 6.92 5.22 6.60
C TYR A 163 7.28 4.59 7.95
N THR A 164 7.41 3.27 7.97
CA THR A 164 7.84 2.48 9.12
C THR A 164 9.17 1.79 8.83
N SER A 165 10.03 1.69 9.85
CA SER A 165 11.24 0.86 9.79
C SER A 165 10.94 -0.62 10.06
N THR A 166 9.67 -0.99 10.28
CA THR A 166 9.23 -2.35 10.55
C THR A 166 8.18 -2.76 9.52
N PRO A 167 8.63 -3.34 8.38
CA PRO A 167 7.72 -3.90 7.40
C PRO A 167 6.99 -5.13 7.95
N THR A 168 5.72 -5.26 7.60
CA THR A 168 4.80 -6.26 8.17
C THR A 168 4.05 -7.08 7.13
N PRO A 169 4.74 -7.70 6.16
CA PRO A 169 4.09 -8.50 5.13
C PRO A 169 3.33 -9.70 5.75
N GLY A 170 2.06 -9.79 5.43
CA GLY A 170 1.10 -10.81 5.86
C GLY A 170 0.46 -10.55 7.22
N GLU A 171 0.78 -9.43 7.88
CA GLU A 171 0.40 -9.17 9.27
C GLU A 171 -0.12 -7.73 9.45
N ALA A 172 -0.68 -7.44 10.62
CA ALA A 172 -1.12 -6.09 10.93
C ALA A 172 0.06 -5.10 11.01
N ASN A 173 -0.14 -3.90 10.46
CA ASN A 173 0.88 -2.87 10.41
C ASN A 173 1.42 -2.48 11.78
N VAL A 174 2.74 -2.45 11.90
CA VAL A 174 3.46 -1.93 13.08
C VAL A 174 4.20 -0.67 12.65
N ILE A 175 3.73 0.48 13.13
CA ILE A 175 4.36 1.77 12.84
C ILE A 175 5.50 2.00 13.83
N THR A 176 6.72 1.69 13.38
CA THR A 176 7.95 2.04 14.08
C THR A 176 8.53 3.27 13.40
N ALA A 177 8.60 4.37 14.16
CA ALA A 177 9.14 5.62 13.65
C ALA A 177 10.52 5.39 13.04
N ILE A 178 10.69 5.84 11.81
CA ILE A 178 12.02 5.92 11.21
C ILE A 178 12.76 6.99 11.96
N GLU A 179 13.82 6.61 12.68
CA GLU A 179 14.80 7.58 13.11
C GLU A 179 15.39 8.19 11.84
N GLN A 180 14.86 9.35 11.46
CA GLN A 180 15.45 10.22 10.45
C GLN A 180 16.75 10.74 11.07
N ILE A 181 17.77 9.88 11.16
CA ILE A 181 19.13 10.31 11.45
C ILE A 181 19.41 11.38 10.42
N SER A 182 19.72 12.58 10.91
CA SER A 182 19.91 13.73 10.05
C SER A 182 20.91 13.38 8.95
N ARG A 183 20.78 13.99 7.76
CA ARG A 183 21.77 13.77 6.69
C ARG A 183 23.17 13.99 7.24
N GLU A 184 23.33 14.97 8.13
CA GLU A 184 24.55 15.28 8.86
C GLU A 184 25.07 14.08 9.68
N GLU A 185 24.23 13.43 10.49
CA GLU A 185 24.64 12.25 11.28
C GLU A 185 25.00 11.06 10.38
N ARG A 186 24.25 10.84 9.30
CA ARG A 186 24.56 9.78 8.33
C ARG A 186 25.86 10.06 7.58
N LEU A 187 26.09 11.32 7.19
CA LEU A 187 27.33 11.76 6.55
C LEU A 187 28.50 11.63 7.53
N GLU A 188 28.34 11.97 8.81
CA GLU A 188 29.40 11.82 9.79
C GLU A 188 29.73 10.34 10.03
N ALA A 189 28.73 9.46 10.09
CA ALA A 189 28.95 8.03 10.17
C ALA A 189 29.69 7.48 8.93
N GLN A 190 29.28 7.88 7.72
CA GLN A 190 29.96 7.49 6.48
C GLN A 190 31.39 8.03 6.39
N ASN A 191 31.60 9.29 6.78
CA ASN A 191 32.91 9.90 6.83
C ASN A 191 33.79 9.16 7.85
N THR A 192 33.26 8.82 9.02
CA THR A 192 33.99 8.04 10.04
C THR A 192 34.40 6.68 9.49
N LEU A 193 33.47 5.94 8.88
CA LEU A 193 33.77 4.64 8.24
C LEU A 193 34.81 4.77 7.13
N GLY A 194 34.72 5.81 6.30
CA GLY A 194 35.70 6.10 5.25
C GLY A 194 37.07 6.43 5.84
N ARG A 195 37.13 7.28 6.87
CA ARG A 195 38.37 7.62 7.59
C ARG A 195 39.02 6.38 8.19
N ASP A 196 38.26 5.44 8.73
CA ASP A 196 38.81 4.21 9.27
C ASP A 196 39.25 3.24 8.17
N PHE A 197 38.44 3.04 7.12
CA PHE A 197 38.77 2.17 5.98
C PHE A 197 40.04 2.63 5.25
N PHE A 198 40.12 3.93 4.93
CA PHE A 198 41.26 4.52 4.23
C PHE A 198 42.41 4.93 5.17
N LYS A 199 42.24 4.78 6.49
CA LYS A 199 43.18 5.24 7.51
C LYS A 199 43.50 6.72 7.32
N MET A 200 42.50 7.59 7.33
CA MET A 200 42.65 9.04 7.22
C MET A 200 42.25 9.74 8.53
N ASN A 201 42.86 10.91 8.76
CA ASN A 201 42.47 11.88 9.77
C ASN A 201 41.33 12.75 9.24
N ASP A 202 40.74 13.57 10.11
CA ASP A 202 39.62 14.45 9.77
C ASP A 202 40.00 15.56 8.79
N ASP A 203 41.30 15.89 8.70
CA ASP A 203 41.86 16.84 7.74
C ASP A 203 42.19 16.22 6.37
N GLY A 204 41.88 14.93 6.18
CA GLY A 204 42.18 14.18 4.96
C GLY A 204 43.62 13.69 4.84
N SER A 205 44.47 13.91 5.85
CA SER A 205 45.82 13.33 5.88
C SER A 205 45.77 11.84 6.25
N ARG A 206 46.73 11.04 5.76
CA ARG A 206 46.80 9.62 6.11
C ARG A 206 47.25 9.45 7.56
N ARG A 207 46.59 8.56 8.31
CA ARG A 207 47.06 8.01 9.60
C ARG A 207 48.31 7.19 9.31
N THR A 208 49.47 7.84 9.28
CA THR A 208 50.76 7.19 9.08
C THR A 208 51.10 6.36 10.32
N SER A 209 51.08 5.04 10.21
CA SER A 209 51.81 4.16 11.14
C SER A 209 53.20 3.78 10.62
N SER A 210 53.64 4.43 9.53
CA SER A 210 54.93 4.14 8.89
C SER A 210 55.98 5.12 9.39
N PRO A 211 57.17 4.67 9.83
CA PRO A 211 58.31 5.55 10.08
C PRO A 211 58.93 6.11 8.80
N PHE A 212 58.44 5.69 7.64
CA PHE A 212 58.86 6.22 6.35
C PHE A 212 57.83 7.24 5.88
N ALA A 213 58.31 8.47 5.65
CA ALA A 213 57.54 9.53 5.02
C ALA A 213 56.92 9.03 3.70
N ASP A 214 55.73 9.52 3.37
CA ASP A 214 55.07 9.23 2.09
C ASP A 214 56.01 9.66 0.94
N VAL A 215 56.67 8.69 0.31
CA VAL A 215 57.47 8.94 -0.89
C VAL A 215 56.51 8.88 -2.08
N VAL A 216 56.16 10.05 -2.60
CA VAL A 216 55.58 10.17 -3.93
C VAL A 216 56.74 10.24 -4.92
N ASP A 217 57.09 9.09 -5.52
CA ASP A 217 57.98 9.07 -6.68
C ASP A 217 57.17 9.50 -7.91
N ILE A 218 57.30 10.77 -8.30
CA ILE A 218 56.85 11.25 -9.60
C ILE A 218 58.01 11.04 -10.56
N TYR A 219 58.00 9.92 -11.29
CA TYR A 219 58.79 9.81 -12.51
C TYR A 219 58.09 10.62 -13.60
N LEU A 220 58.73 11.73 -13.98
CA LEU A 220 58.41 12.43 -15.21
C LEU A 220 59.27 11.79 -16.31
N ASP A 221 58.62 11.00 -17.15
CA ASP A 221 59.17 10.51 -18.42
C ASP A 221 58.58 11.32 -19.58
#